data_AF-A0A7W0M3K4-F1
#
_entry.id   AF-A0A7W0M3K4-F1
#
_cell.length_a   1.000
_cell.length_b   1.000
_cell.length_c   1.000
_cell.angle_alpha   90.00
_cell.angle_beta   90.00
_cell.angle_gamma   90.00
#
_symmetry.space_group_name_H-M   'P 1'
#
loop_
_entity.id
_entity.type
_entity.pdbx_description
1 polymer ?
#
loop_
_entity_poly.entity_id
_entity_poly.type
_entity_poly.pdbx_seq_one_letter_code
_entity_poly.pdbx_strand_id
1 'polypeptide(L)'
;MRRSGLIWLQSDDPPRRRALWHAWVEDTAYLLTGGGEQPDPGLGTGEAVHVVVRSKDTEQRLVVFTARASRLLPDNEDWETATAELAKKRLNLHDAAHAPHRWASQDGYTLYRLEPTGEITEGPGNYSDRSLRAAPVDTVATTINRRR
;
A
#
# COMPACT_ATOMS: atom_id res chain seq x y z
N MET A 1 1.33 9.53 -19.36
CA MET A 1 1.80 9.72 -17.97
C MET A 1 1.62 8.42 -17.20
N ARG A 2 2.70 7.81 -16.70
CA ARG A 2 2.63 6.59 -15.88
C ARG A 2 2.23 7.05 -14.46
N ARG A 3 1.23 6.44 -13.83
CA ARG A 3 0.92 6.61 -12.40
C ARG A 3 1.28 5.31 -11.70
N SER A 4 1.93 5.37 -10.53
CA SER A 4 2.11 4.19 -9.69
C SER A 4 0.72 3.68 -9.27
N GLY A 5 0.57 2.36 -9.16
CA GLY A 5 -0.62 1.78 -8.56
C GLY A 5 -0.76 2.25 -7.11
N LEU A 6 -2.00 2.35 -6.64
CA LEU A 6 -2.31 2.58 -5.24
C LEU A 6 -3.22 1.46 -4.76
N ILE A 7 -2.95 0.95 -3.57
CA ILE A 7 -3.89 0.19 -2.74
C ILE A 7 -4.21 0.99 -1.48
N TRP A 8 -5.26 0.60 -0.77
CA TRP A 8 -5.50 1.10 0.58
C TRP A 8 -5.49 -0.05 1.57
N LEU A 9 -4.81 0.14 2.69
CA LEU A 9 -5.00 -0.72 3.85
C LEU A 9 -6.10 -0.12 4.73
N GLN A 10 -7.06 -0.95 5.12
CA GLN A 10 -8.15 -0.57 6.01
C GLN A 10 -7.84 -1.07 7.43
N SER A 11 -7.79 -0.14 8.39
CA SER A 11 -7.81 -0.45 9.83
C SER A 11 -9.25 -0.50 10.32
N ASP A 12 -9.55 -1.31 11.33
CA ASP A 12 -10.92 -1.51 11.81
C ASP A 12 -11.32 -0.56 12.96
N ASP A 13 -10.37 -0.02 13.74
CA ASP A 13 -10.67 0.88 14.87
C ASP A 13 -9.67 2.05 15.06
N PRO A 14 -10.07 3.31 14.77
CA PRO A 14 -11.24 3.69 13.98
C PRO A 14 -11.08 3.23 12.52
N PRO A 15 -12.19 3.09 11.76
CA PRO A 15 -12.14 2.74 10.35
C PRO A 15 -11.38 3.80 9.55
N ARG A 16 -10.18 3.47 9.09
CA ARG A 16 -9.31 4.36 8.31
C ARG A 16 -8.69 3.62 7.14
N ARG A 17 -8.62 4.31 6.01
CA ARG A 17 -7.96 3.79 4.79
C ARG A 17 -6.70 4.58 4.54
N ARG A 18 -5.54 3.92 4.55
CA ARG A 18 -4.26 4.53 4.19
C ARG A 18 -3.89 4.12 2.78
N ALA A 19 -3.79 5.10 1.88
CA ALA A 19 -3.29 4.88 0.52
C ALA A 19 -1.78 4.61 0.57
N LEU A 20 -1.36 3.52 -0.07
CA LEU A 20 0.05 3.15 -0.20
C LEU A 20 0.34 2.84 -1.66
N TRP A 21 1.50 3.28 -2.13
CA TRP A 21 1.99 2.82 -3.42
C TRP A 21 2.57 1.43 -3.27
N HIS A 22 2.44 0.65 -4.34
CA HIS A 22 2.78 -0.77 -4.32
C HIS A 22 3.26 -1.24 -5.70
N ALA A 23 3.79 -2.45 -5.71
CA ALA A 23 3.96 -3.24 -6.92
C ALA A 23 3.27 -4.60 -6.75
N TRP A 24 2.72 -5.13 -7.83
CA TRP A 24 2.26 -6.52 -7.90
C TRP A 24 3.37 -7.35 -8.52
N VAL A 25 3.72 -8.46 -7.88
CA VAL A 25 4.45 -9.56 -8.50
C VAL A 25 3.51 -10.75 -8.41
N GLU A 26 3.14 -11.30 -9.58
CA GLU A 26 2.08 -12.31 -9.68
C GLU A 26 0.79 -11.78 -9.03
N ASP A 27 0.34 -12.45 -7.97
CA ASP A 27 -0.85 -12.17 -7.16
C ASP A 27 -0.52 -11.61 -5.77
N THR A 28 0.76 -11.32 -5.49
CA THR A 28 1.22 -10.73 -4.21
C THR A 28 1.53 -9.25 -4.36
N ALA A 29 1.01 -8.42 -3.44
CA ALA A 29 1.32 -7.00 -3.38
C ALA A 29 2.52 -6.73 -2.47
N TYR A 30 3.46 -5.94 -2.96
CA TYR A 30 4.66 -5.50 -2.23
C TYR A 30 4.61 -4.02 -1.93
N LEU A 31 4.97 -3.66 -0.69
CA LEU A 31 4.96 -2.30 -0.16
C LEU A 31 6.31 -1.95 0.43
N LEU A 32 6.93 -0.88 -0.06
CA LEU A 32 8.11 -0.32 0.56
C LEU A 32 7.75 0.90 1.39
N THR A 33 8.25 0.98 2.62
CA THR A 33 7.95 2.04 3.58
C THR A 33 9.23 2.57 4.22
N GLY A 34 9.14 3.74 4.84
CA GLY A 34 10.27 4.40 5.48
C GLY A 34 11.25 5.05 4.49
N GLY A 35 12.33 5.64 5.00
CA GLY A 35 13.39 6.29 4.22
C GLY A 35 12.89 7.32 3.19
N GLY A 36 11.78 8.01 3.51
CA GLY A 36 11.13 8.99 2.65
C GLY A 36 10.18 8.43 1.58
N GLU A 37 10.01 7.10 1.47
CA GLU A 37 9.17 6.47 0.44
C GLU A 37 7.67 6.58 0.73
N GLN A 38 7.26 6.26 1.96
CA GLN A 38 5.94 6.49 2.52
C GLN A 38 5.94 6.14 4.02
N PRO A 39 5.03 6.69 4.84
CA PRO A 39 5.01 6.40 6.26
C PRO A 39 4.63 4.94 6.53
N ASP A 40 5.33 4.32 7.47
CA ASP A 40 5.12 2.92 7.86
C ASP A 40 3.68 2.72 8.39
N PRO A 41 2.93 1.74 7.87
CA PRO A 41 1.65 1.33 8.43
C PRO A 41 1.77 0.52 9.73
N GLY A 42 2.96 0.02 10.08
CA GLY A 42 3.22 -0.72 11.32
C GLY A 42 2.64 -2.14 11.33
N LEU A 43 2.68 -2.83 10.18
CA LEU A 43 2.09 -4.17 10.06
C LEU A 43 2.95 -5.23 10.76
N GLY A 44 2.32 -6.06 11.58
CA GLY A 44 2.93 -7.24 12.17
C GLY A 44 3.15 -8.35 11.13
N THR A 45 4.15 -9.20 11.38
CA THR A 45 4.33 -10.41 10.58
C THR A 45 3.22 -11.42 10.87
N GLY A 46 2.54 -11.88 9.82
CA GLY A 46 1.40 -12.81 9.89
C GLY A 46 0.06 -12.13 10.19
N GLU A 47 0.02 -10.80 10.27
CA GLU A 47 -1.20 -10.05 10.54
C GLU A 47 -2.15 -10.10 9.33
N ALA A 48 -3.43 -10.37 9.60
CA ALA A 48 -4.46 -10.27 8.58
C ALA A 48 -4.84 -8.80 8.39
N VAL A 49 -4.77 -8.32 7.14
CA VAL A 49 -5.09 -6.94 6.78
C VAL A 49 -6.14 -6.90 5.69
N HIS A 50 -7.05 -5.93 5.77
CA HIS A 50 -8.03 -5.66 4.73
C HIS A 50 -7.42 -4.75 3.66
N VAL A 51 -7.24 -5.29 2.46
CA VAL A 51 -6.69 -4.58 1.31
C VAL A 51 -7.82 -4.15 0.39
N VAL A 52 -7.88 -2.87 0.13
CA VAL A 52 -8.84 -2.26 -0.79
C VAL A 52 -8.13 -1.90 -2.08
N VAL A 53 -8.68 -2.36 -3.20
CA VAL A 53 -8.17 -2.06 -4.55
C VAL A 53 -9.25 -1.47 -5.42
N ARG A 54 -8.86 -0.58 -6.34
CA ARG A 54 -9.78 -0.09 -7.38
C ARG A 54 -9.97 -1.18 -8.43
N SER A 55 -11.23 -1.50 -8.73
CA SER A 55 -11.55 -2.33 -9.89
C SER A 55 -11.10 -1.61 -11.16
N LYS A 56 -10.48 -2.36 -12.07
CA LYS A 56 -10.03 -1.85 -13.36
C LYS A 56 -11.19 -1.66 -14.36
N ASP A 57 -12.29 -2.39 -14.15
CA ASP A 57 -13.40 -2.47 -15.11
C ASP A 57 -14.50 -1.41 -14.89
N THR A 58 -14.58 -0.81 -13.71
CA THR A 58 -15.53 0.27 -13.41
C THR A 58 -14.87 1.25 -12.45
N GLU A 59 -14.69 2.50 -12.90
CA GLU A 59 -14.00 3.58 -12.18
C GLU A 59 -14.59 3.90 -10.79
N GLN A 60 -15.70 3.27 -10.40
CA GLN A 60 -16.43 3.56 -9.16
C GLN A 60 -16.43 2.44 -8.12
N ARG A 61 -15.96 1.21 -8.43
CA ARG A 61 -16.14 0.07 -7.52
C ARG A 61 -14.81 -0.44 -6.95
N LEU A 62 -14.79 -0.66 -5.65
CA LEU A 62 -13.65 -1.18 -4.89
C LEU A 62 -13.85 -2.68 -4.63
N VAL A 63 -12.75 -3.42 -4.58
CA VAL A 63 -12.73 -4.78 -4.03
C VAL A 63 -11.97 -4.71 -2.71
N VAL A 64 -12.53 -5.32 -1.66
CA VAL A 64 -11.88 -5.51 -0.37
C VAL A 64 -11.62 -6.99 -0.18
N PHE A 65 -10.37 -7.35 0.05
CA PHE A 65 -9.96 -8.73 0.31
C PHE A 65 -9.03 -8.80 1.51
N THR A 66 -8.98 -9.96 2.15
CA THR A 66 -8.06 -10.22 3.26
C THR A 66 -6.71 -10.66 2.71
N ALA A 67 -5.63 -10.07 3.22
CA ALA A 67 -4.26 -10.49 2.93
C ALA A 67 -3.50 -10.78 4.22
N ARG A 68 -2.51 -11.66 4.16
CA ARG A 68 -1.51 -11.83 5.21
C ARG A 68 -0.35 -10.88 4.94
N ALA A 69 -0.13 -9.95 5.87
CA ALA A 69 1.01 -9.07 5.84
C ALA A 69 2.22 -9.75 6.49
N SER A 70 3.38 -9.64 5.86
CA SER A 70 4.64 -10.01 6.50
C SER A 70 5.78 -9.16 6.01
N ARG A 71 6.77 -8.92 6.88
CA ARG A 71 8.00 -8.27 6.48
C ARG A 71 8.82 -9.19 5.58
N LEU A 72 9.23 -8.69 4.44
CA LEU A 72 10.19 -9.35 3.56
C LEU A 72 11.60 -8.92 4.00
N LEU A 73 12.50 -9.88 4.15
CA LEU A 73 13.89 -9.64 4.52
C LEU A 73 14.80 -9.74 3.29
N PRO A 74 15.96 -9.05 3.26
CA PRO A 74 16.87 -9.07 2.10
C PRO A 74 17.44 -10.43 1.71
N ASP A 75 17.46 -11.38 2.64
CA ASP A 75 17.90 -12.76 2.44
C ASP A 75 16.81 -13.68 1.85
N ASN A 76 15.58 -13.17 1.70
CA ASN A 76 14.49 -13.91 1.10
C ASN A 76 14.63 -13.96 -0.44
N GLU A 77 14.31 -15.10 -1.05
CA GLU A 77 14.41 -15.31 -2.49
C GLU A 77 13.54 -14.35 -3.32
N ASP A 78 12.40 -13.92 -2.79
CA ASP A 78 11.49 -12.99 -3.47
C ASP A 78 11.99 -11.54 -3.45
N TRP A 79 13.01 -11.23 -2.64
CA TRP A 79 13.47 -9.86 -2.40
C TRP A 79 13.89 -9.16 -3.69
N GLU A 80 14.71 -9.81 -4.50
CA GLU A 80 15.24 -9.23 -5.74
C GLU A 80 14.11 -8.92 -6.73
N THR A 81 13.19 -9.87 -6.91
CA THR A 81 12.03 -9.72 -7.79
C THR A 81 11.11 -8.59 -7.32
N ALA A 82 10.77 -8.56 -6.03
CA ALA A 82 9.91 -7.54 -5.44
C ALA A 82 10.51 -6.14 -5.56
N THR A 83 11.78 -5.97 -5.20
CA THR A 83 12.46 -4.67 -5.25
C THR A 83 12.69 -4.21 -6.68
N ALA A 84 13.00 -5.10 -7.63
CA ALA A 84 13.10 -4.75 -9.04
C ALA A 84 11.76 -4.21 -9.59
N GLU A 85 10.64 -4.83 -9.27
CA GLU A 85 9.31 -4.34 -9.69
C GLU A 85 8.93 -3.03 -9.00
N LEU A 86 9.22 -2.87 -7.70
CA LEU A 86 9.01 -1.62 -6.99
C LEU A 86 9.79 -0.46 -7.62
N ALA A 87 11.07 -0.68 -7.94
CA ALA A 87 11.93 0.32 -8.58
C ALA A 87 11.37 0.76 -9.94
N LYS A 88 10.85 -0.18 -10.75
CA LYS A 88 10.21 0.13 -12.05
C LYS A 88 8.93 0.95 -11.93
N LYS A 89 8.17 0.79 -10.83
CA LYS A 89 6.86 1.43 -10.63
C LYS A 89 6.95 2.78 -9.91
N ARG A 90 8.07 3.08 -9.26
CA ARG A 90 8.26 4.33 -8.52
C ARG A 90 8.53 5.51 -9.46
N LEU A 91 7.60 6.49 -9.47
CA LEU A 91 7.62 7.58 -10.47
C LEU A 91 8.76 8.60 -10.31
N ASN A 92 9.28 8.81 -9.10
CA ASN A 92 10.28 9.84 -8.80
C ASN A 92 11.54 9.23 -8.19
N LEU A 93 11.90 8.02 -8.60
CA LEU A 93 13.10 7.36 -8.10
C LEU A 93 14.30 7.88 -8.89
N HIS A 94 15.05 8.81 -8.29
CA HIS A 94 16.20 9.46 -8.94
C HIS A 94 17.30 8.48 -9.35
N ASP A 95 17.46 7.38 -8.61
CA ASP A 95 18.45 6.36 -8.85
C ASP A 95 17.81 4.99 -8.61
N ALA A 96 17.14 4.49 -9.64
CA ALA A 96 16.43 3.23 -9.63
C ALA A 96 17.38 2.01 -9.66
N ALA A 97 18.57 2.17 -10.23
CA ALA A 97 19.55 1.09 -10.35
C ALA A 97 20.11 0.66 -8.98
N HIS A 98 20.41 1.61 -8.09
CA HIS A 98 20.91 1.27 -6.74
C HIS A 98 19.83 1.26 -5.66
N ALA A 99 18.57 1.53 -6.02
CA ALA A 99 17.48 1.55 -5.05
C ALA A 99 17.29 0.20 -4.32
N PRO A 100 17.30 -0.97 -4.99
CA PRO A 100 17.23 -2.25 -4.30
C PRO A 100 18.33 -2.45 -3.23
N HIS A 101 19.56 -2.05 -3.55
CA HIS A 101 20.69 -2.12 -2.61
C HIS A 101 20.50 -1.17 -1.42
N ARG A 102 19.99 0.05 -1.66
CA ARG A 102 19.64 0.98 -0.57
C ARG A 102 18.54 0.43 0.32
N TRP A 103 17.50 -0.16 -0.26
CA TRP A 103 16.39 -0.72 0.52
C TRP A 103 16.82 -1.95 1.32
N ALA A 104 17.82 -2.70 0.83
CA ALA A 104 18.38 -3.85 1.50
C ALA A 104 19.20 -3.50 2.75
N SER A 105 19.68 -2.25 2.89
CA SER A 105 20.38 -1.84 4.11
C SER A 105 19.49 -1.86 5.35
N GLN A 106 18.16 -1.86 5.15
CA GLN A 106 17.12 -1.74 6.18
C GLN A 106 17.26 -0.53 7.11
N ASP A 107 18.16 0.40 6.80
CA ASP A 107 18.34 1.63 7.55
C ASP A 107 17.21 2.60 7.21
N GLY A 108 16.15 2.50 8.01
CA GLY A 108 14.93 3.27 7.82
C GLY A 108 14.01 2.76 6.72
N TYR A 109 14.27 1.60 6.09
CA TYR A 109 13.39 0.99 5.06
C TYR A 109 12.79 -0.33 5.54
N THR A 110 11.50 -0.54 5.26
CA THR A 110 10.81 -1.81 5.51
C THR A 110 9.99 -2.21 4.28
N LEU A 111 10.23 -3.42 3.79
CA LEU A 111 9.46 -4.05 2.71
C LEU A 111 8.45 -5.02 3.31
N TYR A 112 7.20 -4.88 2.94
CA TYR A 112 6.12 -5.80 3.28
C TYR A 112 5.63 -6.54 2.04
N ARG A 113 5.30 -7.82 2.20
CA ARG A 113 4.49 -8.59 1.26
C ARG A 113 3.08 -8.76 1.81
N LEU A 114 2.09 -8.67 0.94
CA LEU A 114 0.68 -8.86 1.23
C LEU A 114 0.17 -9.99 0.35
N GLU A 115 0.06 -11.18 0.94
CA GLU A 115 -0.38 -12.39 0.26
C GLU A 115 -1.91 -12.52 0.42
N PRO A 116 -2.71 -12.45 -0.66
CA PRO A 116 -4.16 -12.63 -0.56
C PRO A 116 -4.50 -13.99 0.04
N THR A 117 -5.45 -14.04 0.97
CA THR A 117 -5.93 -15.31 1.55
C THR A 117 -6.97 -16.03 0.68
N GLY A 118 -7.43 -15.36 -0.39
CA GLY A 118 -8.55 -15.77 -1.21
C GLY A 118 -9.92 -15.31 -0.67
N GLU A 119 -9.97 -14.71 0.52
CA GLU A 119 -11.19 -14.17 1.10
C GLU A 119 -11.49 -12.77 0.55
N ILE A 120 -12.65 -12.61 -0.09
CA ILE A 120 -13.18 -11.32 -0.56
C ILE A 120 -14.28 -10.88 0.39
N THR A 121 -14.00 -9.85 1.19
CA THR A 121 -14.94 -9.29 2.17
C THR A 121 -15.96 -8.37 1.53
N GLU A 122 -15.56 -7.62 0.49
CA GLU A 122 -16.46 -6.80 -0.32
C GLU A 122 -16.10 -6.87 -1.80
N GLY A 123 -17.09 -7.09 -2.67
CA GLY A 123 -16.87 -7.21 -4.11
C GLY A 123 -18.18 -7.26 -4.91
N PRO A 124 -18.13 -7.41 -6.25
CA PRO A 124 -19.32 -7.49 -7.09
C PRO A 124 -20.31 -8.56 -6.59
N GLY A 125 -21.51 -8.15 -6.18
CA GLY A 125 -22.54 -9.03 -5.62
C GLY A 125 -22.53 -9.16 -4.09
N ASN A 126 -21.54 -8.60 -3.40
CA ASN A 126 -21.40 -8.60 -1.94
C ASN A 126 -20.83 -7.25 -1.45
N TYR A 127 -21.46 -6.14 -1.84
CA TYR A 127 -21.09 -4.81 -1.32
C TYR A 127 -21.80 -4.57 0.01
N SER A 128 -21.09 -4.02 0.99
CA SER A 128 -21.74 -3.57 2.21
C SER A 128 -22.51 -2.26 1.95
N ASP A 129 -23.71 -2.13 2.51
CA ASP A 129 -24.51 -0.90 2.46
C ASP A 129 -24.01 0.17 3.46
N ARG A 130 -22.88 -0.06 4.13
CA ARG A 130 -22.36 0.83 5.16
C ARG A 130 -21.63 2.02 4.53
N SER A 131 -21.84 3.21 5.11
CA SER A 131 -21.16 4.43 4.67
C SER A 131 -19.64 4.29 4.79
N LEU A 132 -18.93 4.36 3.66
CA LEU A 132 -17.45 4.35 3.58
C LEU A 132 -16.80 5.70 3.95
N ARG A 133 -17.57 6.61 4.57
CA ARG A 133 -17.16 7.98 4.85
C ARG A 133 -16.34 8.02 6.15
N ALA A 134 -15.01 8.11 6.03
CA ALA A 134 -14.13 8.36 7.18
C ALA A 134 -14.00 9.87 7.43
N ALA A 135 -13.97 10.28 8.70
CA ALA A 135 -13.69 11.67 9.07
C ALA A 135 -12.23 12.03 8.69
N PRO A 136 -11.95 13.25 8.22
CA PRO A 136 -10.59 13.72 7.97
C PRO A 136 -9.70 13.51 9.21
N VAL A 137 -8.41 13.28 9.01
CA VAL A 137 -7.45 13.30 10.11
C VAL A 137 -7.39 14.71 10.66
N ASP A 138 -7.45 14.89 11.98
CA ASP A 138 -7.21 16.19 12.59
C ASP A 138 -5.80 16.64 12.21
N THR A 139 -5.72 17.78 11.54
CA THR A 139 -4.45 18.38 11.16
C THR A 139 -4.39 19.79 11.70
N VAL A 140 -3.21 20.24 12.11
CA VAL A 140 -2.94 21.65 12.43
C VAL A 140 -2.92 22.55 11.19
N ALA A 141 -3.30 22.02 10.02
CA ALA A 141 -3.28 22.75 8.76
C ALA A 141 -4.34 23.87 8.79
N THR A 142 -3.87 25.10 9.03
CA THR A 142 -4.69 26.30 8.92
C THR A 142 -4.43 26.94 7.57
N THR A 143 -5.45 26.99 6.71
CA THR A 143 -5.39 27.75 5.45
C THR A 143 -5.48 29.24 5.77
N ILE A 144 -4.38 29.98 5.62
CA ILE A 144 -4.41 31.44 5.72
C ILE A 144 -5.09 31.96 4.46
N ASN A 145 -6.38 32.31 4.56
CA ASN A 145 -7.11 32.94 3.47
C ASN A 145 -6.53 34.34 3.21
N ARG A 146 -5.70 34.49 2.18
CA ARG A 146 -5.29 35.81 1.68
C ARG A 146 -6.33 36.29 0.67
N ARG A 147 -7.29 37.09 1.15
CA ARG A 147 -8.14 37.91 0.26
C ARG A 147 -7.26 38.97 -0.43
N ARG A 148 -7.39 39.11 -1.74
CA ARG A 148 -7.22 40.38 -2.45
C ARG A 148 -8.37 40.53 -3.43
#